data_AF-A0A1L8PFX2-F1
#
_entry.id   AF-A0A1L8PFX2-F1
#
_cell.length_a   1.000
_cell.length_b   1.000
_cell.length_c   1.000
_cell.angle_alpha   90.00
_cell.angle_beta   90.00
_cell.angle_gamma   90.00
#
_symmetry.space_group_name_H-M   'P 1'
#
loop_
_entity.id
_entity.type
_entity.pdbx_description
1 polymer ?
#
loop_
_entity_poly.entity_id
_entity_poly.type
_entity_poly.pdbx_seq_one_letter_code
_entity_poly.pdbx_strand_id
1 'polypeptide(L)'
;MNVKKPLKPMPLWESLLFFGIPTAIFCFSIYIVMPLLGEAGVNPISNYSVTLMGPVCLLFIASFVALKMDGYKLNWKTIRERFRLAPLRKMEWLWTIGLSLFMVFGNFLLLPTQKWLLDTVRFNPPDYLPSTLDPRVIINGIPSEFEMTPIVILIVFQLFFLFFNIFGEEFWWRGYILPRQELAHGQYTWAIHGLLWTLFHVFWWWNLISLLPGALAAAFVAQKFHNTTIIIVAHLVVNTLGGTIVMLLNS
;
A
#
# COMPACT_ATOMS: atom_id res chain seq x y z
N MET A 1 12.87 -28.97 -5.66
CA MET A 1 13.90 -28.34 -6.51
C MET A 1 13.45 -26.93 -6.89
N ASN A 2 14.12 -25.82 -6.55
CA ASN A 2 15.24 -25.61 -5.62
C ASN A 2 15.19 -24.12 -5.19
N VAL A 3 14.87 -23.81 -3.93
CA VAL A 3 14.94 -22.41 -3.42
C VAL A 3 16.38 -21.86 -3.42
N LYS A 4 17.35 -22.74 -3.68
CA LYS A 4 18.78 -22.43 -3.80
C LYS A 4 19.16 -21.57 -5.03
N LYS A 5 18.24 -21.22 -5.94
CA LYS A 5 18.59 -20.30 -7.04
C LYS A 5 18.86 -18.90 -6.45
N PRO A 6 20.03 -18.30 -6.72
CA PRO A 6 20.37 -16.99 -6.19
C PRO A 6 19.42 -15.92 -6.74
N LEU A 7 19.06 -14.98 -5.87
CA LEU A 7 18.34 -13.77 -6.23
C LEU A 7 19.20 -12.90 -7.15
N LYS A 8 18.57 -12.25 -8.14
CA LYS A 8 19.23 -11.22 -8.93
C LYS A 8 19.13 -9.87 -8.20
N PRO A 9 20.23 -9.08 -8.13
CA PRO A 9 20.17 -7.73 -7.61
C PRO A 9 19.26 -6.86 -8.47
N MET A 10 18.55 -5.92 -7.86
CA MET A 10 17.74 -4.92 -8.56
C MET A 10 18.41 -3.55 -8.42
N PRO A 11 19.12 -3.06 -9.45
CA PRO A 11 19.70 -1.71 -9.43
C PRO A 11 18.62 -0.63 -9.43
N LEU A 12 19.03 0.62 -9.25
CA LEU A 12 18.10 1.75 -9.13
C LEU A 12 17.20 1.91 -10.37
N TRP A 13 17.72 1.74 -11.57
CA TRP A 13 16.93 1.89 -12.80
C TRP A 13 15.83 0.83 -12.91
N GLU A 14 16.10 -0.43 -12.54
CA GLU A 14 15.06 -1.48 -12.46
C GLU A 14 14.05 -1.09 -11.38
N SER A 15 14.52 -0.62 -10.22
CA SER A 15 13.64 -0.17 -9.14
C SER A 15 12.68 0.93 -9.61
N LEU A 16 13.18 1.92 -10.36
CA LEU A 16 12.35 2.99 -10.93
C LEU A 16 11.24 2.43 -11.84
N LEU A 17 11.51 1.39 -12.62
CA LEU A 17 10.48 0.73 -13.44
C LEU A 17 9.47 -0.05 -12.59
N PHE A 18 9.94 -0.80 -11.60
CA PHE A 18 9.11 -1.66 -10.75
C PHE A 18 8.19 -0.86 -9.81
N PHE A 19 8.54 0.38 -9.47
CA PHE A 19 7.67 1.32 -8.76
C PHE A 19 6.86 2.19 -9.73
N GLY A 20 7.50 2.72 -10.78
CA GLY A 20 6.89 3.67 -11.71
C GLY A 20 5.77 3.07 -12.57
N ILE A 21 5.87 1.81 -12.99
CA ILE A 21 4.81 1.14 -13.77
C ILE A 21 3.52 1.01 -12.93
N PRO A 22 3.55 0.43 -11.70
CA PRO A 22 2.40 0.47 -10.81
C PRO A 22 1.88 1.88 -10.57
N THR A 23 2.74 2.87 -10.32
CA THR A 23 2.31 4.26 -10.16
C THR A 23 1.52 4.77 -11.36
N ALA A 24 2.01 4.55 -12.58
CA ALA A 24 1.30 4.96 -13.80
C ALA A 24 -0.06 4.26 -13.92
N ILE A 25 -0.15 2.97 -13.56
CA ILE A 25 -1.41 2.22 -13.55
C ILE A 25 -2.39 2.84 -12.55
N PHE A 26 -1.97 3.13 -11.32
CA PHE A 26 -2.83 3.76 -10.32
C PHE A 26 -3.25 5.17 -10.74
N CYS A 27 -2.33 5.99 -11.27
CA CYS A 27 -2.65 7.31 -11.80
C CYS A 27 -3.68 7.22 -12.94
N PHE A 28 -3.48 6.34 -13.92
CA PHE A 28 -4.44 6.13 -15.00
C PHE A 28 -5.81 5.67 -14.46
N SER A 29 -5.79 4.72 -13.54
CA SER A 29 -7.00 4.16 -12.92
C SER A 29 -7.82 5.21 -12.18
N ILE A 30 -7.18 6.04 -11.35
CA ILE A 30 -7.86 7.05 -10.53
C ILE A 30 -8.18 8.32 -11.32
N TYR A 31 -7.28 8.78 -12.18
CA TYR A 31 -7.43 10.08 -12.85
C TYR A 31 -8.17 10.01 -14.18
N ILE A 32 -8.28 8.81 -14.79
CA ILE A 32 -8.92 8.63 -16.09
C ILE A 32 -10.09 7.65 -15.98
N VAL A 33 -9.88 6.43 -15.49
CA VAL A 33 -10.92 5.39 -15.52
C VAL A 33 -12.05 5.69 -14.53
N MET A 34 -11.71 6.10 -13.30
CA MET A 34 -12.70 6.41 -12.26
C MET A 34 -13.73 7.47 -12.66
N PRO A 35 -13.35 8.66 -13.17
CA PRO A 35 -14.34 9.64 -13.62
C PRO A 35 -15.16 9.14 -14.82
N LEU A 36 -14.53 8.46 -15.79
CA LEU A 36 -15.26 7.92 -16.95
C LEU A 36 -16.34 6.90 -16.56
N LEU A 37 -16.05 6.03 -15.60
CA LEU A 37 -17.06 5.09 -15.06
C LEU A 37 -18.15 5.83 -14.28
N GLY A 38 -17.78 6.87 -13.52
CA GLY A 38 -18.72 7.72 -12.80
C GLY A 38 -19.70 8.45 -13.72
N GLU A 39 -19.18 9.09 -14.78
CA GLU A 39 -19.97 9.76 -15.83
C GLU A 39 -20.88 8.79 -16.59
N ALA A 40 -20.45 7.54 -16.77
CA ALA A 40 -21.25 6.48 -17.36
C ALA A 40 -22.33 5.92 -16.41
N GLY A 41 -22.46 6.44 -15.18
CA GLY A 41 -23.45 6.02 -14.20
C GLY A 41 -23.13 4.69 -13.52
N VAL A 42 -21.87 4.23 -13.57
CA VAL A 42 -21.46 3.02 -12.86
C VAL A 42 -21.49 3.27 -11.36
N ASN A 43 -22.18 2.38 -10.62
CA ASN A 43 -22.32 2.51 -9.18
C ASN A 43 -20.94 2.51 -8.46
N PRO A 44 -20.82 3.19 -7.30
CA PRO A 44 -19.56 3.36 -6.59
C PRO A 44 -18.81 2.06 -6.29
N ILE A 45 -19.49 1.01 -5.84
CA ILE A 45 -18.86 -0.28 -5.52
C ILE A 45 -18.20 -0.90 -6.75
N SER A 46 -18.89 -0.87 -7.90
CA SER A 46 -18.35 -1.42 -9.14
C SER A 46 -17.20 -0.56 -9.67
N ASN A 47 -17.34 0.76 -9.60
CA ASN A 47 -16.28 1.70 -9.98
C ASN A 47 -15.02 1.44 -9.15
N TYR A 48 -15.12 1.46 -7.81
CA TYR A 48 -13.98 1.29 -6.91
C TYR A 48 -13.38 -0.12 -6.94
N SER A 49 -14.20 -1.13 -7.26
CA SER A 49 -13.68 -2.48 -7.52
C SER A 49 -12.72 -2.50 -8.72
N VAL A 50 -13.03 -1.76 -9.77
CA VAL A 50 -12.14 -1.65 -10.94
C VAL A 50 -10.96 -0.72 -10.63
N THR A 51 -11.24 0.44 -10.04
CA THR A 51 -10.28 1.56 -10.06
C THR A 51 -9.34 1.61 -8.86
N LEU A 52 -9.73 1.00 -7.74
CA LEU A 52 -8.90 0.90 -6.53
C LEU A 52 -8.48 -0.54 -6.27
N MET A 53 -9.43 -1.48 -6.24
CA MET A 53 -9.13 -2.89 -5.97
C MET A 53 -8.40 -3.56 -7.14
N GLY A 54 -8.74 -3.23 -8.38
CA GLY A 54 -8.09 -3.77 -9.59
C GLY A 54 -6.57 -3.62 -9.57
N PRO A 55 -6.01 -2.39 -9.40
CA PRO A 55 -4.57 -2.19 -9.31
C PRO A 55 -3.86 -2.97 -8.20
N VAL A 56 -4.42 -3.07 -6.99
CA VAL A 56 -3.81 -3.87 -5.89
C VAL A 56 -3.89 -5.38 -6.17
N CYS A 57 -4.96 -5.85 -6.82
CA CYS A 57 -5.03 -7.23 -7.34
C CYS A 57 -3.94 -7.49 -8.38
N LEU A 58 -3.67 -6.53 -9.26
CA LEU A 58 -2.59 -6.63 -10.24
C LEU A 58 -1.22 -6.71 -9.55
N LEU A 59 -0.96 -5.95 -8.48
CA LEU A 59 0.26 -6.08 -7.68
C LEU A 59 0.41 -7.49 -7.09
N PHE A 60 -0.66 -8.02 -6.51
CA PHE A 60 -0.68 -9.38 -5.96
C PHE A 60 -0.32 -10.40 -7.04
N ILE A 61 -1.00 -10.37 -8.20
CA ILE A 61 -0.73 -11.27 -9.32
C ILE A 61 0.71 -11.09 -9.84
N ALA A 62 1.15 -9.84 -10.01
CA ALA A 62 2.48 -9.50 -10.51
C ALA A 62 3.58 -10.10 -9.61
N SER A 63 3.40 -10.12 -8.29
CA SER A 63 4.38 -10.70 -7.36
C SER A 63 4.65 -12.19 -7.64
N PHE A 64 3.60 -12.98 -7.96
CA PHE A 64 3.76 -14.39 -8.31
C PHE A 64 4.25 -14.59 -9.73
N VAL A 65 3.80 -13.76 -10.68
CA VAL A 65 4.29 -13.80 -12.07
C VAL A 65 5.78 -13.52 -12.09
N ALA A 66 6.25 -12.48 -11.40
CA ALA A 66 7.66 -12.12 -11.33
C ALA A 66 8.49 -13.22 -10.66
N LEU A 67 7.96 -13.85 -9.60
CA LEU A 67 8.59 -15.01 -8.97
C LEU A 67 8.72 -16.20 -9.95
N LYS A 68 7.68 -16.48 -10.74
CA LYS A 68 7.70 -17.52 -11.77
C LYS A 68 8.67 -17.19 -12.91
N MET A 69 8.73 -15.93 -13.34
CA MET A 69 9.66 -15.44 -14.38
C MET A 69 11.13 -15.55 -13.94
N ASP A 70 11.41 -15.39 -12.64
CA ASP A 70 12.73 -15.66 -12.08
C ASP A 70 13.06 -17.17 -12.05
N GLY A 71 12.14 -18.05 -12.48
CA GLY A 71 12.32 -19.49 -12.62
C GLY A 71 12.02 -20.27 -11.35
N TYR A 72 11.34 -19.66 -10.38
CA TYR A 72 10.90 -20.35 -9.17
C TYR A 72 9.57 -21.09 -9.39
N LYS A 73 9.39 -22.19 -8.68
CA LYS A 73 8.11 -22.91 -8.66
C LYS A 73 7.16 -22.24 -7.68
N LEU A 74 5.90 -22.05 -8.07
CA LEU A 74 4.85 -21.52 -7.19
C LEU A 74 4.32 -22.63 -6.28
N ASN A 75 5.04 -22.89 -5.19
CA ASN A 75 4.59 -23.74 -4.09
C ASN A 75 4.79 -23.01 -2.77
N TRP A 76 4.08 -23.45 -1.73
CA TRP A 76 4.06 -22.78 -0.44
C TRP A 76 5.46 -22.58 0.16
N LYS A 77 6.32 -23.60 0.11
CA LYS A 77 7.70 -23.49 0.61
C LYS A 77 8.45 -22.34 -0.06
N THR A 78 8.34 -22.25 -1.38
CA THR A 78 9.01 -21.21 -2.16
C THR A 78 8.40 -19.84 -1.88
N ILE A 79 7.08 -19.70 -1.88
CA ILE A 79 6.40 -18.44 -1.56
C ILE A 79 6.82 -17.95 -0.18
N ARG A 80 6.76 -18.83 0.82
CA ARG A 80 7.14 -18.54 2.20
C ARG A 80 8.59 -18.07 2.33
N GLU A 81 9.53 -18.80 1.73
CA GLU A 81 10.96 -18.46 1.81
C GLU A 81 11.29 -17.19 1.00
N ARG A 82 10.70 -17.04 -0.17
CA ARG A 82 11.02 -15.96 -1.12
C ARG A 82 10.38 -14.63 -0.72
N PHE A 83 9.14 -14.63 -0.24
CA PHE A 83 8.47 -13.45 0.29
C PHE A 83 8.75 -13.21 1.78
N ARG A 84 9.67 -13.99 2.38
CA ARG A 84 10.12 -13.84 3.77
C ARG A 84 8.97 -13.88 4.78
N LEU A 85 8.07 -14.85 4.60
CA LEU A 85 6.94 -15.07 5.48
C LEU A 85 7.36 -15.99 6.63
N ALA A 86 7.64 -15.39 7.78
CA ALA A 86 8.01 -16.11 8.99
C ALA A 86 7.12 -15.71 10.17
N PRO A 87 6.83 -16.64 11.10
CA PRO A 87 6.19 -16.29 12.37
C PRO A 87 6.99 -15.23 13.12
N LEU A 88 6.29 -14.36 13.84
CA LEU A 88 6.90 -13.28 14.62
C LEU A 88 7.49 -13.81 15.93
N ARG A 89 8.76 -13.50 16.18
CA ARG A 89 9.42 -13.71 17.48
C ARG A 89 9.03 -12.61 18.46
N LYS A 90 9.26 -12.83 19.77
CA LYS A 90 8.92 -11.86 20.83
C LYS A 90 9.46 -10.44 20.53
N MET A 91 10.71 -10.33 20.09
CA MET A 91 11.28 -9.02 19.74
C MET A 91 10.63 -8.42 18.49
N GLU A 92 10.31 -9.24 17.48
CA GLU A 92 9.65 -8.77 16.26
C GLU A 92 8.22 -8.30 16.54
N TRP A 93 7.52 -8.88 17.52
CA TRP A 93 6.25 -8.36 18.01
C TRP A 93 6.39 -6.95 18.60
N LEU A 94 7.41 -6.70 19.44
CA LEU A 94 7.67 -5.36 19.98
C LEU A 94 7.92 -4.35 18.86
N TRP A 95 8.70 -4.72 17.85
CA TRP A 95 8.94 -3.88 16.67
C TRP A 95 7.69 -3.68 15.82
N THR A 96 6.83 -4.71 15.69
CA THR A 96 5.55 -4.62 14.98
C THR A 96 4.63 -3.61 15.66
N ILE A 97 4.51 -3.69 16.99
CA ILE A 97 3.70 -2.75 17.78
C ILE A 97 4.29 -1.34 17.67
N GLY A 98 5.60 -1.19 17.90
CA GLY A 98 6.27 0.11 17.80
C GLY A 98 6.14 0.75 16.43
N LEU A 99 6.30 -0.02 15.35
CA LEU A 99 6.10 0.43 13.98
C LEU A 99 4.65 0.84 13.73
N SER A 100 3.69 0.03 14.17
CA SER A 100 2.26 0.34 13.99
C SER A 100 1.88 1.65 14.67
N LEU A 101 2.31 1.84 15.92
CA LEU A 101 2.08 3.09 16.66
C LEU A 101 2.77 4.27 15.98
N PHE A 102 4.03 4.10 15.57
CA PHE A 102 4.78 5.12 14.84
C PHE A 102 4.08 5.54 13.55
N MET A 103 3.56 4.59 12.77
CA MET A 103 2.86 4.88 11.52
C MET A 103 1.51 5.58 11.77
N VAL A 104 0.70 5.08 12.72
CA VAL A 104 -0.61 5.68 13.04
C VAL A 104 -0.43 7.09 13.61
N PHE A 105 0.38 7.26 14.65
CA PHE A 105 0.58 8.57 15.28
C PHE A 105 1.41 9.51 14.43
N GLY A 106 2.38 9.00 13.68
CA GLY A 106 3.17 9.80 12.75
C GLY A 106 2.30 10.39 11.64
N ASN A 107 1.41 9.58 11.05
CA ASN A 107 0.46 10.08 10.07
C ASN A 107 -0.48 11.14 10.68
N PHE A 108 -1.02 10.87 11.88
CA PHE A 108 -1.89 11.81 12.60
C PHE A 108 -1.19 13.15 12.89
N LEU A 109 0.03 13.11 13.44
CA LEU A 109 0.82 14.30 13.76
C LEU A 109 1.14 15.14 12.51
N LEU A 110 1.25 14.49 11.37
CA LEU A 110 1.56 15.13 10.09
C LEU A 110 0.32 15.46 9.25
N LEU A 111 -0.91 15.23 9.73
CA LEU A 111 -2.13 15.66 9.03
C LEU A 111 -2.12 17.16 8.65
N PRO A 112 -1.60 18.10 9.48
CA PRO A 112 -1.51 19.50 9.06
C PRO A 112 -0.68 19.73 7.78
N THR A 113 0.28 18.84 7.48
CA THR A 113 1.09 18.93 6.26
C THR A 113 0.28 18.66 4.99
N GLN A 114 -0.78 17.86 5.09
CA GLN A 114 -1.71 17.61 3.99
C GLN A 114 -2.45 18.89 3.60
N LYS A 115 -3.02 19.59 4.58
CA LYS A 115 -3.67 20.88 4.35
C LYS A 115 -2.69 21.91 3.79
N TRP A 116 -1.49 22.00 4.38
CA TRP A 116 -0.45 22.90 3.89
C TRP A 116 -0.05 22.62 2.43
N LEU A 117 0.06 21.34 2.04
CA LEU A 117 0.33 20.94 0.65
C LEU A 117 -0.80 21.36 -0.29
N LEU A 118 -2.06 21.14 0.11
CA LEU A 118 -3.24 21.55 -0.66
C LEU A 118 -3.24 23.06 -0.92
N ASP A 119 -3.00 23.86 0.13
CA ASP A 119 -2.97 25.32 0.04
C ASP A 119 -1.78 25.84 -0.80
N THR A 120 -0.65 25.12 -0.79
CA THR A 120 0.59 25.54 -1.46
C THR A 120 0.62 25.18 -2.94
N VAL A 121 0.27 23.93 -3.30
CA VAL A 121 0.43 23.40 -4.67
C VAL A 121 -0.66 23.93 -5.61
N ARG A 122 -1.81 24.39 -5.07
CA ARG A 122 -2.96 24.92 -5.84
C ARG A 122 -3.46 23.98 -6.96
N PHE A 123 -3.12 22.71 -6.87
CA PHE A 123 -3.73 21.63 -7.62
C PHE A 123 -4.75 21.01 -6.68
N ASN A 124 -6.03 21.00 -7.04
CA ASN A 124 -7.06 20.47 -6.17
C ASN A 124 -7.15 18.94 -6.32
N PRO A 125 -7.42 18.20 -5.24
CA PRO A 125 -7.87 16.82 -5.32
C PRO A 125 -9.07 16.71 -6.28
N PRO A 126 -9.19 15.63 -7.07
CA PRO A 126 -10.32 15.49 -7.97
C PRO A 126 -11.67 15.51 -7.24
N ASP A 127 -12.66 16.18 -7.81
CA ASP A 127 -13.99 16.34 -7.17
C ASP A 127 -14.84 15.07 -7.16
N TYR A 128 -14.48 14.07 -7.97
CA TYR A 128 -15.15 12.77 -8.06
C TYR A 128 -14.58 11.72 -7.10
N LEU A 129 -13.65 12.09 -6.21
CA LEU A 129 -13.08 11.14 -5.25
C LEU A 129 -14.19 10.59 -4.33
N PRO A 130 -14.09 9.31 -3.91
CA PRO A 130 -14.92 8.80 -2.84
C PRO A 130 -14.76 9.67 -1.59
N SER A 131 -15.85 9.90 -0.84
CA SER A 131 -15.79 10.63 0.43
C SER A 131 -14.79 10.01 1.42
N THR A 132 -14.59 8.70 1.35
CA THR A 132 -13.61 7.93 2.14
C THR A 132 -12.15 8.24 1.84
N LEU A 133 -11.87 8.85 0.69
CA LEU A 133 -10.52 9.16 0.22
C LEU A 133 -10.31 10.65 -0.08
N ASP A 134 -11.39 11.44 -0.04
CA ASP A 134 -11.33 12.88 -0.24
C ASP A 134 -10.79 13.57 1.03
N PRO A 135 -9.63 14.25 0.96
CA PRO A 135 -9.02 14.89 2.11
C PRO A 135 -9.81 16.11 2.64
N ARG A 136 -10.85 16.54 1.91
CA ARG A 136 -11.69 17.70 2.23
C ARG A 136 -12.95 17.31 2.99
N VAL A 137 -13.27 16.02 3.06
CA VAL A 137 -14.53 15.51 3.63
C VAL A 137 -14.28 14.87 4.99
N ILE A 138 -15.10 15.24 5.97
CA ILE A 138 -15.16 14.57 7.27
C ILE A 138 -16.31 13.57 7.22
N ILE A 139 -16.01 12.30 7.53
CA ILE A 139 -16.97 11.21 7.41
C ILE A 139 -17.58 10.91 8.76
N ASN A 140 -18.90 11.03 8.85
CA ASN A 140 -19.68 10.63 10.00
C ASN A 140 -20.63 9.51 9.58
N GLY A 141 -20.31 8.27 9.94
CA GLY A 141 -21.10 7.08 9.60
C GLY A 141 -20.86 6.54 8.19
N ILE A 142 -21.89 5.93 7.59
CA ILE A 142 -21.82 5.39 6.22
C ILE A 142 -22.00 6.55 5.24
N PRO A 143 -21.07 6.75 4.28
CA PRO A 143 -21.22 7.79 3.28
C PRO A 143 -22.48 7.64 2.41
N SER A 144 -23.04 8.76 1.97
CA SER A 144 -24.30 8.79 1.22
C SER A 144 -24.23 8.01 -0.09
N GLU A 145 -23.05 7.96 -0.74
CA GLU A 145 -22.85 7.16 -1.95
C GLU A 145 -22.99 5.64 -1.74
N PHE A 146 -22.95 5.19 -0.47
CA PHE A 146 -23.11 3.79 -0.09
C PHE A 146 -24.40 3.50 0.67
N GLU A 147 -25.25 4.50 0.94
CA GLU A 147 -26.42 4.36 1.81
C GLU A 147 -27.42 3.31 1.32
N MET A 148 -27.60 3.20 -0.01
CA MET A 148 -28.46 2.17 -0.63
C MET A 148 -27.76 0.81 -0.82
N THR A 149 -26.48 0.70 -0.49
CA THR A 149 -25.73 -0.55 -0.65
C THR A 149 -25.95 -1.45 0.56
N PRO A 150 -26.38 -2.71 0.39
CA PRO A 150 -26.50 -3.65 1.49
C PRO A 150 -25.19 -3.78 2.28
N ILE A 151 -25.26 -3.70 3.61
CA ILE A 151 -24.09 -3.75 4.51
C ILE A 151 -23.22 -4.99 4.29
N VAL A 152 -23.83 -6.14 3.95
CA VAL A 152 -23.09 -7.37 3.65
C VAL A 152 -22.18 -7.19 2.43
N ILE A 153 -22.63 -6.45 1.40
CA ILE A 153 -21.81 -6.15 0.22
C ILE A 153 -20.65 -5.23 0.59
N LEU A 154 -20.89 -4.22 1.45
CA LEU A 154 -19.84 -3.33 1.94
C LEU A 154 -18.77 -4.08 2.75
N ILE A 155 -19.18 -5.00 3.62
CA ILE A 155 -18.27 -5.84 4.40
C ILE A 155 -17.45 -6.75 3.47
N VAL A 156 -18.10 -7.42 2.52
CA VAL A 156 -17.40 -8.28 1.56
C VAL A 156 -16.40 -7.48 0.74
N PHE A 157 -16.81 -6.33 0.20
CA PHE A 157 -15.94 -5.42 -0.53
C PHE A 157 -14.74 -5.00 0.34
N GLN A 158 -14.98 -4.55 1.57
CA GLN A 158 -13.92 -4.11 2.47
C GLN A 158 -12.93 -5.22 2.82
N LEU A 159 -13.40 -6.45 3.08
CA LEU A 159 -12.54 -7.59 3.40
C LEU A 159 -11.66 -7.98 2.20
N PHE A 160 -12.24 -8.01 0.99
CA PHE A 160 -11.50 -8.29 -0.23
C PHE A 160 -10.49 -7.18 -0.55
N PHE A 161 -10.92 -5.92 -0.48
CA PHE A 161 -10.04 -4.77 -0.68
C PHE A 161 -8.88 -4.79 0.31
N LEU A 162 -9.15 -4.96 1.61
CA LEU A 162 -8.12 -5.02 2.65
C LEU A 162 -7.13 -6.16 2.41
N PHE A 163 -7.61 -7.34 2.02
CA PHE A 163 -6.75 -8.47 1.68
C PHE A 163 -5.80 -8.11 0.52
N PHE A 164 -6.32 -7.65 -0.61
CA PHE A 164 -5.49 -7.35 -1.77
C PHE A 164 -4.62 -6.10 -1.59
N ASN A 165 -5.09 -5.12 -0.84
CA ASN A 165 -4.30 -3.94 -0.49
C ASN A 165 -3.07 -4.35 0.30
N ILE A 166 -3.24 -5.13 1.37
CA ILE A 166 -2.11 -5.55 2.22
C ILE A 166 -1.25 -6.58 1.50
N PHE A 167 -1.81 -7.69 1.04
CA PHE A 167 -1.00 -8.77 0.47
C PHE A 167 -0.47 -8.41 -0.92
N GLY A 168 -1.20 -7.64 -1.72
CA GLY A 168 -0.73 -7.18 -3.03
C GLY A 168 0.47 -6.27 -2.90
N GLU A 169 0.38 -5.27 -2.02
CA GLU A 169 1.52 -4.39 -1.74
C GLU A 169 2.67 -5.12 -1.07
N GLU A 170 2.44 -5.83 0.04
CA GLU A 170 3.53 -6.42 0.80
C GLU A 170 4.23 -7.55 0.04
N PHE A 171 3.54 -8.32 -0.80
CA PHE A 171 4.21 -9.34 -1.62
C PHE A 171 5.02 -8.71 -2.75
N TRP A 172 4.53 -7.63 -3.37
CA TRP A 172 5.26 -6.93 -4.41
C TRP A 172 6.46 -6.16 -3.85
N TRP A 173 6.23 -5.26 -2.89
CA TRP A 173 7.25 -4.37 -2.37
C TRP A 173 8.26 -5.09 -1.46
N ARG A 174 7.80 -5.72 -0.37
CA ARG A 174 8.70 -6.26 0.68
C ARG A 174 9.03 -7.73 0.43
N GLY A 175 8.12 -8.46 -0.21
CA GLY A 175 8.29 -9.84 -0.59
C GLY A 175 9.21 -10.03 -1.80
N TYR A 176 8.98 -9.29 -2.89
CA TYR A 176 9.69 -9.50 -4.15
C TYR A 176 10.81 -8.47 -4.41
N ILE A 177 10.50 -7.17 -4.30
CA ILE A 177 11.41 -6.09 -4.69
C ILE A 177 12.51 -5.83 -3.65
N LEU A 178 12.15 -5.61 -2.39
CA LEU A 178 13.08 -5.24 -1.32
C LEU A 178 14.26 -6.22 -1.20
N PRO A 179 14.08 -7.56 -1.22
CA PRO A 179 15.20 -8.51 -1.16
C PRO A 179 16.17 -8.39 -2.33
N ARG A 180 15.70 -7.96 -3.50
CA ARG A 180 16.55 -7.72 -4.68
C ARG A 180 17.31 -6.41 -4.56
N GLN A 181 16.67 -5.37 -4.02
CA GLN A 181 17.31 -4.08 -3.77
C GLN A 181 18.38 -4.17 -2.68
N GLU A 182 18.18 -5.00 -1.64
CA GLU A 182 19.19 -5.26 -0.60
C GLU A 182 20.51 -5.75 -1.18
N LEU A 183 20.45 -6.57 -2.24
CA LEU A 183 21.64 -7.05 -2.94
C LEU A 183 22.35 -5.97 -3.76
N ALA A 184 21.64 -4.93 -4.20
CA ALA A 184 22.18 -3.86 -5.02
C ALA A 184 22.65 -2.64 -4.20
N HIS A 185 21.96 -2.34 -3.10
CA HIS A 185 22.10 -1.10 -2.34
C HIS A 185 22.52 -1.31 -0.88
N GLY A 186 22.57 -2.55 -0.41
CA GLY A 186 23.05 -2.91 0.92
C GLY A 186 22.34 -2.14 2.03
N GLN A 187 23.09 -1.53 2.93
CA GLN A 187 22.57 -0.82 4.10
C GLN A 187 21.68 0.40 3.79
N TYR A 188 21.76 0.97 2.59
CA TYR A 188 20.95 2.13 2.19
C TYR A 188 19.61 1.75 1.55
N THR A 189 19.33 0.45 1.42
CA THR A 189 18.13 -0.05 0.76
C THR A 189 16.84 0.51 1.37
N TRP A 190 16.74 0.60 2.68
CA TRP A 190 15.54 1.13 3.35
C TRP A 190 15.21 2.56 2.92
N ALA A 191 16.22 3.41 2.72
CA ALA A 191 16.02 4.79 2.31
C ALA A 191 15.53 4.85 0.86
N ILE A 192 16.19 4.12 -0.04
CA ILE A 192 15.80 4.04 -1.45
C ILE A 192 14.39 3.45 -1.59
N HIS A 193 14.13 2.31 -0.95
CA HIS A 193 12.85 1.63 -1.01
C HIS A 193 11.73 2.47 -0.40
N GLY A 194 11.98 3.07 0.77
CA GLY A 194 11.01 3.95 1.43
C GLY A 194 10.67 5.16 0.57
N LEU A 195 11.67 5.85 0.00
CA LEU A 195 11.44 6.97 -0.91
C LEU A 195 10.66 6.58 -2.16
N LEU A 196 11.03 5.47 -2.81
CA LEU A 196 10.32 4.98 -3.99
C LEU A 196 8.88 4.56 -3.66
N TRP A 197 8.64 3.95 -2.50
CA TRP A 197 7.30 3.60 -2.07
C TRP A 197 6.47 4.83 -1.70
N THR A 198 7.07 5.88 -1.12
CA THR A 198 6.40 7.18 -0.96
C THR A 198 6.02 7.76 -2.31
N LEU A 199 6.97 7.83 -3.26
CA LEU A 199 6.71 8.35 -4.61
C LEU A 199 5.70 7.50 -5.39
N PHE A 200 5.58 6.21 -5.07
CA PHE A 200 4.55 5.38 -5.67
C PHE A 200 3.14 5.95 -5.44
N HIS A 201 2.91 6.57 -4.28
CA HIS A 201 1.64 7.19 -3.88
C HIS A 201 1.42 8.61 -4.43
N VAL A 202 2.12 9.03 -5.50
CA VAL A 202 1.90 10.36 -6.10
C VAL A 202 0.45 10.56 -6.58
N PHE A 203 -0.29 9.48 -6.85
CA PHE A 203 -1.73 9.55 -7.10
C PHE A 203 -2.55 10.10 -5.90
N TRP A 204 -1.97 10.06 -4.70
CA TRP A 204 -2.41 10.71 -3.47
C TRP A 204 -1.39 11.77 -3.01
N TRP A 205 -0.97 12.67 -3.90
CA TRP A 205 0.18 13.56 -3.67
C TRP A 205 0.11 14.40 -2.37
N TRP A 206 -1.08 14.73 -1.89
CA TRP A 206 -1.27 15.47 -0.63
C TRP A 206 -0.88 14.66 0.62
N ASN A 207 -0.76 13.34 0.52
CA ASN A 207 -0.34 12.45 1.61
C ASN A 207 1.17 12.17 1.63
N LEU A 208 1.94 12.65 0.65
CA LEU A 208 3.35 12.23 0.49
C LEU A 208 4.21 12.56 1.71
N ILE A 209 4.02 13.75 2.31
CA ILE A 209 4.80 14.17 3.47
C ILE A 209 4.43 13.36 4.72
N SER A 210 3.14 13.13 4.96
CA SER A 210 2.70 12.35 6.13
C SER A 210 3.05 10.86 5.99
N LEU A 211 3.08 10.34 4.76
CA LEU A 211 3.44 8.96 4.46
C LEU A 211 4.94 8.68 4.59
N LEU A 212 5.80 9.65 4.25
CA LEU A 212 7.25 9.46 4.11
C LEU A 212 7.91 8.82 5.36
N PRO A 213 7.68 9.28 6.60
CA PRO A 213 8.30 8.66 7.76
C PRO A 213 7.88 7.20 7.95
N GLY A 214 6.60 6.88 7.76
CA GLY A 214 6.08 5.52 7.86
C GLY A 214 6.65 4.61 6.78
N ALA A 215 6.79 5.11 5.56
CA ALA A 215 7.41 4.42 4.43
C ALA A 215 8.87 4.02 4.71
N LEU A 216 9.66 4.98 5.21
CA LEU A 216 11.06 4.76 5.59
C LEU A 216 11.17 3.78 6.75
N ALA A 217 10.33 3.93 7.78
CA ALA A 217 10.34 3.04 8.94
C ALA A 217 9.94 1.60 8.57
N ALA A 218 8.90 1.42 7.75
CA ALA A 218 8.48 0.10 7.27
C ALA A 218 9.59 -0.58 6.45
N ALA A 219 10.23 0.16 5.53
CA ALA A 219 11.35 -0.36 4.75
C ALA A 219 12.55 -0.74 5.64
N PHE A 220 12.86 0.09 6.65
CA PHE A 220 13.93 -0.18 7.60
C PHE A 220 13.68 -1.43 8.43
N VAL A 221 12.48 -1.58 8.98
CA VAL A 221 12.10 -2.76 9.79
C VAL A 221 12.10 -4.02 8.94
N ALA A 222 11.55 -3.95 7.72
CA ALA A 222 11.55 -5.08 6.78
C ALA A 222 12.98 -5.53 6.44
N GLN A 223 13.87 -4.57 6.16
CA GLN A 223 15.28 -4.84 5.89
C GLN A 223 16.00 -5.42 7.11
N LYS A 224 15.78 -4.85 8.29
CA LYS A 224 16.45 -5.25 9.53
C LYS A 224 16.17 -6.70 9.94
N PHE A 225 14.92 -7.13 9.79
CA PHE A 225 14.49 -8.46 10.24
C PHE A 225 14.40 -9.49 9.13
N HIS A 226 14.45 -9.07 7.87
CA HIS A 226 14.19 -9.92 6.71
C HIS A 226 12.92 -10.76 6.89
N ASN A 227 11.86 -10.14 7.40
CA ASN A 227 10.58 -10.78 7.70
C ASN A 227 9.43 -9.84 7.31
N THR A 228 8.75 -10.18 6.21
CA THR A 228 7.65 -9.37 5.65
C THR A 228 6.39 -9.45 6.53
N THR A 229 6.23 -10.50 7.35
CA THR A 229 5.08 -10.66 8.24
C THR A 229 4.94 -9.47 9.22
N ILE A 230 6.06 -8.87 9.64
CA ILE A 230 6.06 -7.69 10.51
C ILE A 230 5.30 -6.55 9.84
N ILE A 231 5.57 -6.32 8.55
CA ILE A 231 4.96 -5.23 7.79
C ILE A 231 3.52 -5.57 7.43
N ILE A 232 3.20 -6.82 7.08
CA ILE A 232 1.82 -7.27 6.84
C ILE A 232 0.93 -6.95 8.06
N VAL A 233 1.40 -7.28 9.27
CA VAL A 233 0.65 -7.00 10.50
C VAL A 233 0.56 -5.50 10.78
N ALA A 234 1.67 -4.75 10.66
CA ALA A 234 1.63 -3.31 10.86
C ALA A 234 0.74 -2.59 9.84
N HIS A 235 0.78 -3.02 8.58
CA HIS A 235 -0.01 -2.48 7.48
C HIS A 235 -1.52 -2.76 7.70
N LEU A 236 -1.88 -3.95 8.20
CA LEU A 236 -3.24 -4.26 8.65
C LEU A 236 -3.70 -3.33 9.77
N VAL A 237 -2.87 -3.12 10.79
CA VAL A 237 -3.19 -2.24 11.92
C VAL A 237 -3.40 -0.81 11.46
N VAL A 238 -2.54 -0.28 10.59
CA VAL A 238 -2.67 1.09 10.07
C VAL A 238 -3.94 1.27 9.24
N ASN A 239 -4.28 0.32 8.37
CA ASN A 239 -5.50 0.41 7.54
C ASN A 239 -6.79 0.26 8.35
N THR A 240 -6.76 -0.47 9.47
CA THR A 240 -7.95 -0.71 10.31
C THR A 240 -8.08 0.31 11.44
N LEU A 241 -7.05 0.53 12.24
CA LEU A 241 -7.06 1.50 13.34
C LEU A 241 -6.89 2.94 12.85
N GLY A 242 -6.08 3.20 11.83
CA GLY A 242 -5.88 4.55 11.30
C GLY A 242 -7.18 5.15 10.78
N GLY A 243 -7.96 4.39 10.01
CA GLY A 243 -9.29 4.80 9.55
C GLY A 243 -10.28 4.98 10.71
N THR A 244 -10.30 4.04 11.66
CA THR A 244 -11.24 4.09 12.79
C THR A 244 -10.96 5.25 13.76
N ILE A 245 -9.70 5.57 14.05
CA ILE A 245 -9.32 6.67 14.95
C ILE A 245 -9.69 8.03 14.33
N VAL A 246 -9.49 8.20 13.02
CA VAL A 246 -9.90 9.43 12.33
C VAL A 246 -11.41 9.62 12.38
N MET A 247 -12.21 8.54 12.30
CA MET A 247 -13.67 8.62 12.45
C MET A 247 -14.11 8.95 13.88
N LEU A 248 -13.42 8.42 14.91
CA LEU A 248 -13.80 8.62 16.33
C LEU A 248 -13.37 9.97 16.91
N LEU A 249 -12.33 10.61 16.38
CA LEU A 249 -11.87 11.92 16.88
C LEU A 249 -12.59 13.10 16.23
N ASN A 250 -13.30 12.86 15.12
CA ASN A 250 -14.08 13.86 14.40
C ASN A 250 -15.59 13.78 14.69
N SER A 251 -16.02 12.85 15.55
CA SER A 251 -17.37 12.70 16.09
C SER A 251 -17.53 13.38 17.45
#